data_AF-A0A540NE83-F1
#
_entry.id   AF-A0A540NE83-F1
#
_cell.length_a   1.000
_cell.length_b   1.000
_cell.length_c   1.000
_cell.angle_alpha   90.00
_cell.angle_beta   90.00
_cell.angle_gamma   90.00
#
_symmetry.space_group_name_H-M   'P 1'
#
loop_
_entity.id
_entity.type
_entity.pdbx_description
1 polymer ?
#
loop_
_entity_poly.entity_id
_entity_poly.type
_entity_poly.pdbx_seq_one_letter_code
_entity_poly.pdbx_strand_id
1 'polypeptide(L)'
;MQKVKKPVTFWSPSFGLCNLTDLNLSNCKLREGAFLNGLGVLSSLVALNLSGNNFVSLPSSIRSLVKLENINVENCKRLTELSGLPSNSKLDVRADGCSSLEIFNASELNVLEKSYFNFLNCFKLNDNQSLLNMSFEMLKKFLRQGTSSARETFQIAIPGSEIPKWFSHQSNVGSSLTIDLPPLWNNGKFMGYALCAVFVLDEHCVVDEHDTFQFKTFHATHHLVCRLKHNGKQLEVCGTQPAFRFSEKFCQVDSDHLWMFYVSRDKYFGTDWHNSCSQIEFLFETRGPGLKVKKCGVRLIYKQDVQALQSESATVNTSIFPVEEDVINMIDDNVTHTSSDMTLHQREWQLVDSNGFSHSVGINEDITKRSSSDSFLQWTQWQLLDSILPTGGFTHSFGLEAAIQARMVSSPEDLQTFIIRLLENTGSLLLPFVYSTTISPNLETTRKLDKMLDAMLTDEVVRKASISKGTELMRVAAAVYAEIPSVTSTMEACLSSGDVSFHHAHAFGLICGLLGLDSTTTQRAYMFITMRDVISAATRLNLVGPLGAAVLQHKIASGAAEAILNRWKDRPVEEASQALSLPQI
;
A
#
# COMPACT_ATOMS: atom_id res chain seq x y z
N MET A 1 -0.43 -6.32 -7.18
CA MET A 1 0.55 -6.12 -6.10
C MET A 1 1.68 -5.24 -6.64
N GLN A 2 1.84 -4.00 -6.16
CA GLN A 2 2.86 -3.07 -6.69
C GLN A 2 4.22 -3.37 -6.04
N LYS A 3 5.21 -3.83 -6.84
CA LYS A 3 6.56 -4.16 -6.36
C LYS A 3 7.51 -2.99 -6.58
N VAL A 4 8.06 -2.44 -5.50
CA VAL A 4 9.10 -1.40 -5.54
C VAL A 4 10.47 -2.09 -5.53
N LYS A 5 11.38 -1.72 -6.45
CA LYS A 5 12.68 -2.42 -6.64
C LYS A 5 13.90 -1.76 -5.96
N LYS A 6 13.77 -0.54 -5.43
CA LYS A 6 14.81 0.19 -4.69
C LYS A 6 14.18 0.90 -3.48
N PRO A 7 14.89 1.08 -2.35
CA PRO A 7 14.36 1.84 -1.23
C PRO A 7 14.17 3.29 -1.69
N VAL A 8 12.91 3.70 -1.84
CA VAL A 8 12.53 5.08 -2.14
C VAL A 8 12.61 5.84 -0.83
N THR A 9 13.75 6.47 -0.53
CA THR A 9 13.74 7.61 0.40
C THR A 9 12.80 8.66 -0.20
N PHE A 10 11.95 9.29 0.62
CA PHE A 10 10.85 10.21 0.28
C PHE A 10 9.46 9.57 0.20
N TRP A 11 8.89 9.28 1.37
CA TRP A 11 7.44 9.31 1.56
C TRP A 11 7.13 10.51 2.45
N SER A 12 6.88 11.67 1.83
CA SER A 12 6.27 12.81 2.53
C SER A 12 4.75 12.61 2.58
N PRO A 13 4.04 13.07 3.64
CA PRO A 13 2.76 12.50 4.09
C PRO A 13 1.49 12.89 3.29
N SER A 14 1.57 13.18 1.99
CA SER A 14 0.42 13.74 1.25
C SER A 14 0.24 13.28 -0.20
N PHE A 15 1.02 12.29 -0.67
CA PHE A 15 0.86 11.75 -2.02
C PHE A 15 -0.21 10.65 -2.06
N GLY A 16 -1.37 10.98 -2.66
CA GLY A 16 -2.40 10.16 -3.37
C GLY A 16 -2.46 8.62 -3.32
N LEU A 17 -1.85 7.94 -2.36
CA LEU A 17 -1.82 6.47 -2.23
C LEU A 17 -2.91 5.95 -1.28
N CYS A 18 -3.90 6.79 -0.93
CA CYS A 18 -5.02 6.43 -0.06
C CYS A 18 -5.91 5.31 -0.62
N ASN A 19 -5.77 4.96 -1.90
CA ASN A 19 -6.45 3.83 -2.55
C ASN A 19 -5.55 2.58 -2.72
N LEU A 20 -4.29 2.61 -2.28
CA LEU A 20 -3.37 1.48 -2.43
C LEU A 20 -3.78 0.34 -1.49
N THR A 21 -4.13 -0.81 -2.05
CA THR A 21 -4.54 -2.00 -1.29
C THR A 21 -3.41 -3.01 -1.08
N ASP A 22 -2.43 -3.07 -1.99
CA ASP A 22 -1.38 -4.09 -1.98
C ASP A 22 0.00 -3.49 -2.27
N LEU A 23 0.88 -3.48 -1.26
CA LEU A 23 2.22 -2.91 -1.32
C LEU A 23 3.28 -3.99 -1.12
N ASN A 24 4.21 -4.10 -2.07
CA ASN A 24 5.35 -5.01 -2.00
C ASN A 24 6.68 -4.25 -1.98
N LEU A 25 7.35 -4.32 -0.83
CA LEU A 25 8.64 -3.74 -0.50
C LEU A 25 9.66 -4.83 -0.12
N SER A 26 9.45 -6.07 -0.58
CA SER A 26 10.36 -7.18 -0.29
C SER A 26 11.74 -6.96 -0.90
N ASN A 27 12.79 -7.33 -0.16
CA ASN A 27 14.19 -7.25 -0.57
C ASN A 27 14.65 -5.83 -1.00
N CYS A 28 14.02 -4.79 -0.45
CA CYS A 28 14.35 -3.39 -0.73
C CYS A 28 15.54 -2.87 0.09
N LYS A 29 16.22 -3.71 0.88
CA LYS A 29 17.32 -3.34 1.78
C LYS A 29 16.91 -2.25 2.79
N LEU A 30 15.65 -2.25 3.22
CA LEU A 30 15.13 -1.29 4.19
C LEU A 30 15.87 -1.42 5.53
N ARG A 31 16.15 -0.28 6.16
CA ARG A 31 16.74 -0.10 7.49
C ARG A 31 15.81 0.79 8.34
N GLU A 32 16.07 0.91 9.64
CA GLU A 32 15.35 1.87 10.50
C GLU A 32 15.40 3.29 9.89
N GLY A 33 14.26 4.02 9.93
CA GLY A 33 14.20 5.40 9.44
C GLY A 33 12.81 5.87 9.01
N ALA A 34 12.71 7.14 8.61
CA ALA A 34 11.47 7.87 8.35
C ALA A 34 10.53 7.25 7.29
N PHE A 35 11.05 6.43 6.38
CA PHE A 35 10.26 5.73 5.35
C PHE A 35 9.18 4.83 5.96
N LEU A 36 9.54 4.09 7.02
CA LEU A 36 8.63 3.20 7.73
C LEU A 36 7.55 4.01 8.48
N ASN A 37 7.90 5.17 9.02
CA ASN A 37 6.95 6.04 9.74
C ASN A 37 5.82 6.59 8.85
N GLY A 38 6.05 6.75 7.54
CA GLY A 38 5.04 7.22 6.58
C GLY A 38 3.99 6.20 6.17
N LEU A 39 4.19 4.90 6.46
CA LEU A 39 3.26 3.83 6.05
C LEU A 39 1.86 4.00 6.62
N GLY A 40 1.75 4.59 7.82
CA GLY A 40 0.47 4.75 8.52
C GLY A 40 -0.58 5.58 7.79
N VAL A 41 -0.19 6.36 6.77
CA VAL A 41 -1.09 7.17 5.94
C VAL A 41 -1.86 6.32 4.90
N LEU A 42 -1.44 5.08 4.65
CA LEU A 42 -2.06 4.17 3.69
C LEU A 42 -3.31 3.46 4.25
N SER A 43 -4.37 4.23 4.55
CA SER A 43 -5.57 3.72 5.23
C SER A 43 -6.34 2.63 4.48
N SER A 44 -6.13 2.45 3.16
CA SER A 44 -6.74 1.39 2.37
C SER A 44 -5.89 0.13 2.20
N LEU A 45 -4.69 0.08 2.80
CA LEU A 45 -3.78 -1.05 2.60
C LEU A 45 -4.30 -2.33 3.26
N VAL A 46 -4.41 -3.39 2.46
CA VAL A 46 -4.90 -4.73 2.83
C VAL A 46 -3.76 -5.75 2.89
N ALA A 47 -2.71 -5.56 2.08
CA ALA A 47 -1.56 -6.46 2.01
C ALA A 47 -0.24 -5.70 1.97
N LEU A 48 0.67 -6.03 2.87
CA LEU A 48 2.00 -5.42 3.00
C LEU A 48 3.08 -6.51 3.01
N ASN A 49 3.98 -6.50 2.03
CA ASN A 49 5.13 -7.38 2.01
C ASN A 49 6.43 -6.59 2.25
N LEU A 50 7.09 -6.89 3.37
CA LEU A 50 8.35 -6.36 3.87
C LEU A 50 9.43 -7.44 3.99
N SER A 51 9.22 -8.65 3.44
CA SER A 51 10.16 -9.78 3.55
C SER A 51 11.58 -9.47 3.04
N GLY A 52 12.59 -10.14 3.61
CA GLY A 52 13.98 -10.03 3.16
C GLY A 52 14.63 -8.64 3.36
N ASN A 53 14.15 -7.87 4.34
CA ASN A 53 14.73 -6.57 4.72
C ASN A 53 15.56 -6.66 6.01
N ASN A 54 16.23 -5.57 6.39
CA ASN A 54 17.29 -5.54 7.41
C ASN A 54 16.99 -4.59 8.59
N PHE A 55 15.73 -4.33 8.90
CA PHE A 55 15.30 -3.53 10.06
C PHE A 55 15.23 -4.39 11.34
N VAL A 56 15.44 -3.75 12.50
CA VAL A 56 15.39 -4.40 13.83
C VAL A 56 13.97 -4.46 14.41
N SER A 57 13.12 -3.50 14.07
CA SER A 57 11.71 -3.46 14.48
C SER A 57 10.84 -2.80 13.40
N LEU A 58 9.53 -3.02 13.50
CA LEU A 58 8.53 -2.31 12.69
C LEU A 58 8.25 -0.91 13.27
N PRO A 59 7.92 0.09 12.43
CA PRO A 59 7.51 1.42 12.90
C PRO A 59 6.16 1.33 13.62
N SER A 60 5.94 2.19 14.61
CA SER A 60 4.66 2.27 15.34
C SER A 60 3.48 2.67 14.45
N SER A 61 3.74 3.30 13.30
CA SER A 61 2.74 3.72 12.31
C SER A 61 2.01 2.55 11.64
N ILE A 62 2.56 1.32 11.64
CA ILE A 62 1.85 0.15 11.08
C ILE A 62 0.55 -0.13 11.82
N ARG A 63 0.48 0.25 13.12
CA ARG A 63 -0.73 0.13 13.93
C ARG A 63 -1.92 0.91 13.36
N SER A 64 -1.70 1.97 12.57
CA SER A 64 -2.80 2.75 11.98
C SER A 64 -3.37 2.15 10.69
N LEU A 65 -2.82 1.04 10.19
CA LEU A 65 -3.31 0.33 9.00
C LEU A 65 -4.54 -0.53 9.33
N VAL A 66 -5.69 0.12 9.56
CA VAL A 66 -6.95 -0.51 10.03
C VAL A 66 -7.60 -1.50 9.06
N LYS A 67 -7.18 -1.53 7.78
CA LYS A 67 -7.65 -2.51 6.79
C LYS A 67 -6.63 -3.61 6.50
N LEU A 68 -5.47 -3.59 7.15
CA LEU A 68 -4.40 -4.54 6.87
C LEU A 68 -4.82 -5.95 7.28
N GLU A 69 -4.87 -6.85 6.31
CA GLU A 69 -5.21 -8.25 6.53
C GLU A 69 -3.99 -9.17 6.43
N ASN A 70 -2.95 -8.78 5.68
CA ASN A 70 -1.81 -9.65 5.39
C ASN A 70 -0.50 -8.87 5.55
N ILE A 71 0.37 -9.30 6.44
CA ILE A 71 1.71 -8.75 6.62
C ILE A 71 2.76 -9.86 6.48
N ASN A 72 3.72 -9.64 5.58
CA ASN A 72 4.83 -10.56 5.36
C ASN A 72 6.14 -9.88 5.75
N VAL A 73 6.82 -10.39 6.77
CA VAL A 73 8.16 -10.00 7.23
C VAL A 73 9.13 -11.19 7.22
N GLU A 74 8.83 -12.24 6.43
CA GLU A 74 9.67 -13.44 6.33
C GLU A 74 11.12 -13.10 5.98
N ASN A 75 12.07 -13.88 6.51
CA ASN A 75 13.51 -13.76 6.27
C ASN A 75 14.10 -12.36 6.59
N CYS A 76 13.47 -11.60 7.49
CA CYS A 76 14.03 -10.37 8.05
C CYS A 76 15.00 -10.71 9.20
N LYS A 77 16.20 -11.19 8.87
CA LYS A 77 17.15 -11.79 9.83
C LYS A 77 17.62 -10.89 10.97
N ARG A 78 17.43 -9.58 10.89
CA ARG A 78 17.78 -8.61 11.94
C ARG A 78 16.61 -8.20 12.83
N LEU A 79 15.38 -8.60 12.49
CA LEU A 79 14.18 -8.28 13.24
C LEU A 79 14.26 -8.93 14.62
N THR A 80 14.31 -8.13 15.69
CA THR A 80 14.35 -8.62 17.09
C THR A 80 12.99 -8.52 17.75
N GLU A 81 12.14 -7.59 17.29
CA GLU A 81 10.81 -7.36 17.85
C GLU A 81 9.75 -7.21 16.75
N LEU A 82 8.64 -7.92 16.93
CA LEU A 82 7.43 -7.79 16.15
C LEU A 82 6.28 -7.32 17.05
N SER A 83 6.12 -6.00 17.15
CA SER A 83 5.09 -5.33 17.97
C SER A 83 4.39 -4.24 17.14
N GLY A 84 3.31 -3.66 17.65
CA GLY A 84 2.61 -2.55 17.00
C GLY A 84 1.78 -2.96 15.79
N LEU A 85 1.35 -4.23 15.71
CA LEU A 85 0.46 -4.69 14.65
C LEU A 85 -0.98 -4.21 14.88
N PRO A 86 -1.76 -3.93 13.82
CA PRO A 86 -3.15 -3.53 13.97
C PRO A 86 -4.02 -4.70 14.44
N SER A 87 -4.94 -4.43 15.38
CA SER A 87 -5.89 -5.41 15.91
C SER A 87 -7.13 -5.56 15.01
N ASN A 88 -6.92 -6.01 13.77
CA ASN A 88 -7.98 -6.19 12.78
C ASN A 88 -8.63 -7.60 12.89
N SER A 89 -9.89 -7.73 12.48
CA SER A 89 -10.63 -9.02 12.58
C SER A 89 -9.99 -10.15 11.76
N LYS A 90 -9.35 -9.81 10.64
CA LYS A 90 -8.55 -10.73 9.84
C LYS A 90 -7.10 -10.27 9.83
N LEU A 91 -6.21 -11.17 10.20
CA LEU A 91 -4.77 -10.89 10.22
C LEU A 91 -3.95 -12.16 9.93
N ASP A 92 -3.22 -12.15 8.82
CA ASP A 92 -2.22 -13.15 8.45
C ASP A 92 -0.83 -12.54 8.61
N VAL A 93 -0.07 -13.03 9.60
CA VAL A 93 1.30 -12.60 9.93
C VAL A 93 2.28 -13.70 9.55
N ARG A 94 3.16 -13.41 8.60
CA ARG A 94 4.25 -14.30 8.18
C ARG A 94 5.59 -13.74 8.64
N ALA A 95 6.29 -14.47 9.49
CA ALA A 95 7.61 -14.12 10.02
C ALA A 95 8.58 -15.31 9.97
N ASP A 96 8.36 -16.27 9.09
CA ASP A 96 9.21 -17.45 8.90
C ASP A 96 10.66 -17.02 8.56
N GLY A 97 11.65 -17.67 9.16
CA GLY A 97 13.07 -17.40 8.95
C GLY A 97 13.62 -16.14 9.64
N CYS A 98 12.85 -15.50 10.54
CA CYS A 98 13.33 -14.37 11.35
C CYS A 98 14.16 -14.86 12.55
N SER A 99 15.39 -15.31 12.29
CA SER A 99 16.27 -15.95 13.28
C SER A 99 16.67 -15.11 14.49
N SER A 100 16.55 -13.77 14.41
CA SER A 100 16.88 -12.86 15.51
C SER A 100 15.67 -12.43 16.35
N LEU A 101 14.46 -12.87 15.99
CA LEU A 101 13.22 -12.43 16.62
C LEU A 101 13.12 -12.98 18.04
N GLU A 102 13.03 -12.09 19.03
CA GLU A 102 13.01 -12.41 20.47
C GLU A 102 11.67 -12.03 21.11
N ILE A 103 10.98 -11.02 20.57
CA ILE A 103 9.74 -10.47 21.14
C ILE A 103 8.64 -10.46 20.08
N PHE A 104 7.47 -10.99 20.42
CA PHE A 104 6.22 -10.80 19.68
C PHE A 104 5.12 -10.43 20.67
N ASN A 105 4.58 -9.21 20.57
CA ASN A 105 3.59 -8.72 21.52
C ASN A 105 2.15 -9.06 21.10
N ALA A 106 1.71 -10.28 21.40
CA ALA A 106 0.33 -10.71 21.11
C ALA A 106 -0.75 -10.00 21.97
N SER A 107 -0.37 -9.34 23.07
CA SER A 107 -1.33 -8.70 23.97
C SER A 107 -2.10 -7.56 23.29
N GLU A 108 -1.48 -6.91 22.30
CA GLU A 108 -2.05 -5.81 21.51
C GLU A 108 -3.17 -6.26 20.55
N LEU A 109 -3.26 -7.55 20.25
CA LEU A 109 -4.22 -8.13 19.31
C LEU A 109 -5.53 -8.44 20.05
N ASN A 110 -6.42 -7.46 20.12
CA ASN A 110 -7.69 -7.55 20.84
C ASN A 110 -8.78 -8.33 20.11
N VAL A 111 -8.68 -8.53 18.81
CA VAL A 111 -9.65 -9.28 17.99
C VAL A 111 -8.91 -10.37 17.23
N LEU A 112 -9.37 -11.62 17.29
CA LEU A 112 -8.70 -12.77 16.67
C LEU A 112 -9.60 -13.62 15.74
N GLU A 113 -10.61 -13.08 15.05
CA GLU A 113 -11.58 -13.89 14.28
C GLU A 113 -10.98 -14.78 13.17
N LYS A 114 -10.15 -14.22 12.27
CA LYS A 114 -9.49 -14.95 11.17
C LYS A 114 -8.00 -14.68 11.22
N SER A 115 -7.32 -15.41 12.09
CA SER A 115 -5.95 -15.10 12.47
C SER A 115 -4.99 -16.23 12.15
N TYR A 116 -3.91 -15.91 11.46
CA TYR A 116 -2.90 -16.85 11.01
C TYR A 116 -1.52 -16.32 11.36
N PHE A 117 -0.71 -17.12 12.06
CA PHE A 117 0.60 -16.72 12.52
C PHE A 117 1.67 -17.76 12.17
N ASN A 118 2.77 -17.30 11.61
CA ASN A 118 3.85 -18.16 11.10
C ASN A 118 5.19 -17.65 11.63
N PHE A 119 5.87 -18.51 12.40
CA PHE A 119 7.15 -18.22 13.05
C PHE A 119 8.15 -19.37 12.88
N LEU A 120 8.16 -20.04 11.73
CA LEU A 120 9.11 -21.12 11.46
C LEU A 120 10.56 -20.60 11.57
N ASN A 121 11.43 -21.41 12.18
CA ASN A 121 12.82 -21.09 12.50
C ASN A 121 13.02 -19.81 13.36
N CYS A 122 11.99 -19.29 14.02
CA CYS A 122 12.12 -18.20 15.00
C CYS A 122 12.51 -18.76 16.37
N PHE A 123 13.67 -19.44 16.46
CA PHE A 123 14.06 -20.20 17.64
C PHE A 123 14.22 -19.35 18.90
N LYS A 124 14.82 -18.15 18.77
CA LYS A 124 14.98 -17.20 19.87
C LYS A 124 13.66 -16.75 20.50
N LEU A 125 12.61 -16.63 19.69
CA LEU A 125 11.28 -16.27 20.18
C LEU A 125 10.71 -17.37 21.07
N ASN A 126 11.14 -18.62 20.88
CA ASN A 126 10.71 -19.78 21.65
C ASN A 126 11.69 -20.17 22.78
N ASP A 127 12.65 -19.30 23.11
CA ASP A 127 13.51 -19.51 24.27
C ASP A 127 12.62 -19.66 25.52
N ASN A 128 12.83 -20.75 26.26
CA ASN A 128 12.06 -21.15 27.44
C ASN A 128 10.55 -21.42 27.22
N GLN A 129 10.12 -21.89 26.04
CA GLN A 129 8.71 -22.17 25.72
C GLN A 129 7.77 -20.95 25.79
N SER A 130 8.33 -19.74 25.81
CA SER A 130 7.58 -18.49 25.88
C SER A 130 6.59 -18.36 24.73
N LEU A 131 7.01 -18.69 23.49
CA LEU A 131 6.15 -18.68 22.32
C LEU A 131 5.05 -19.75 22.35
N LEU A 132 5.33 -20.95 22.86
CA LEU A 132 4.30 -21.99 23.02
C LEU A 132 3.21 -21.54 24.00
N ASN A 133 3.60 -21.01 25.16
CA ASN A 133 2.66 -20.51 26.16
C ASN A 133 1.82 -19.35 25.61
N MET A 134 2.47 -18.39 24.93
CA MET A 134 1.79 -17.30 24.24
C MET A 134 0.80 -17.81 23.18
N SER A 135 1.18 -18.81 22.39
CA SER A 135 0.32 -19.42 21.37
C SER A 135 -0.95 -20.02 21.99
N PHE A 136 -0.83 -20.64 23.17
CA PHE A 136 -1.99 -21.11 23.93
C PHE A 136 -2.84 -19.97 24.45
N GLU A 137 -2.24 -18.90 24.99
CA GLU A 137 -3.01 -17.74 25.45
C GLU A 137 -3.75 -17.05 24.30
N MET A 138 -3.16 -16.98 23.10
CA MET A 138 -3.85 -16.50 21.90
C MET A 138 -5.02 -17.41 21.50
N LEU A 139 -4.83 -18.73 21.52
CA LEU A 139 -5.89 -19.70 21.25
C LEU A 139 -7.03 -19.58 22.28
N LYS A 140 -6.70 -19.47 23.57
CA LYS A 140 -7.68 -19.25 24.65
C LYS A 140 -8.44 -17.94 24.44
N LYS A 141 -7.73 -16.85 24.14
CA LYS A 141 -8.34 -15.54 23.83
C LYS A 141 -9.32 -15.64 22.67
N PHE A 142 -8.92 -16.29 21.58
CA PHE A 142 -9.78 -16.56 20.43
C PHE A 142 -11.05 -17.34 20.83
N LEU A 143 -10.91 -18.43 21.58
CA LEU A 143 -12.05 -19.24 22.03
C LEU A 143 -13.02 -18.46 22.93
N ARG A 144 -12.50 -17.58 23.80
CA ARG A 144 -13.30 -16.75 24.73
C ARG A 144 -14.11 -15.66 24.04
N GLN A 145 -13.64 -15.13 22.91
CA GLN A 145 -14.36 -14.09 22.13
C GLN A 145 -15.66 -14.61 21.53
N GLY A 146 -15.84 -15.93 21.49
CA GLY A 146 -17.04 -16.60 21.03
C GLY A 146 -17.06 -16.71 19.52
N THR A 147 -17.35 -17.92 19.02
CA THR A 147 -17.43 -18.15 17.58
C THR A 147 -18.81 -17.78 17.06
N SER A 148 -18.98 -16.52 16.67
CA SER A 148 -20.23 -15.95 16.19
C SER A 148 -20.58 -16.42 14.77
N SER A 149 -19.58 -16.84 13.99
CA SER A 149 -19.74 -17.22 12.58
C SER A 149 -19.06 -18.54 12.25
N ALA A 150 -19.66 -19.31 11.32
CA ALA A 150 -19.09 -20.50 10.70
C ALA A 150 -17.81 -20.24 9.86
N ARG A 151 -17.25 -19.02 9.87
CA ARG A 151 -16.10 -18.62 9.03
C ARG A 151 -14.82 -18.29 9.82
N GLU A 152 -14.85 -18.35 11.13
CA GLU A 152 -13.71 -18.01 11.99
C GLU A 152 -12.64 -19.12 12.02
N THR A 153 -11.36 -18.76 12.15
CA THR A 153 -10.24 -19.71 12.19
C THR A 153 -9.03 -19.07 12.87
N PHE A 154 -8.40 -19.85 13.73
CA PHE A 154 -7.12 -19.53 14.35
C PHE A 154 -6.10 -20.59 13.95
N GLN A 155 -4.91 -20.15 13.50
CA GLN A 155 -3.78 -21.05 13.26
C GLN A 155 -2.46 -20.38 13.63
N ILE A 156 -1.53 -21.17 14.15
CA ILE A 156 -0.18 -20.73 14.49
C ILE A 156 0.82 -21.85 14.21
N ALA A 157 1.96 -21.51 13.61
CA ALA A 157 3.06 -22.44 13.37
C ALA A 157 4.35 -21.90 13.99
N ILE A 158 5.00 -22.71 14.83
CA ILE A 158 6.12 -22.31 15.68
C ILE A 158 7.17 -23.44 15.76
N PRO A 159 8.40 -23.17 16.20
CA PRO A 159 9.37 -24.23 16.50
C PRO A 159 8.85 -25.13 17.62
N GLY A 160 9.00 -26.45 17.49
CA GLY A 160 8.54 -27.40 18.50
C GLY A 160 8.50 -28.84 18.01
N SER A 161 9.01 -29.77 18.84
CA SER A 161 9.15 -31.20 18.50
C SER A 161 8.16 -32.13 19.20
N GLU A 162 7.37 -31.59 20.14
CA GLU A 162 6.46 -32.37 20.98
C GLU A 162 5.02 -31.87 20.88
N ILE A 163 4.09 -32.81 21.03
CA ILE A 163 2.67 -32.50 21.13
C ILE A 163 2.39 -32.00 22.56
N PRO A 164 1.82 -30.80 22.73
CA PRO A 164 1.50 -30.30 24.06
C PRO A 164 0.52 -31.23 24.80
N LYS A 165 0.75 -31.45 26.10
CA LYS A 165 -0.11 -32.28 26.97
C LYS A 165 -1.57 -31.81 27.04
N TRP A 166 -1.85 -30.57 26.63
CA TRP A 166 -3.21 -30.03 26.55
C TRP A 166 -4.09 -30.79 25.53
N PHE A 167 -3.51 -31.33 24.46
CA PHE A 167 -4.21 -32.19 23.52
C PHE A 167 -4.47 -33.56 24.14
N SER A 168 -5.74 -33.91 24.33
CA SER A 168 -6.13 -35.12 25.08
C SER A 168 -5.91 -36.41 24.30
N HIS A 169 -5.94 -36.35 22.98
CA HIS A 169 -5.61 -37.47 22.10
C HIS A 169 -4.34 -37.12 21.33
N GLN A 170 -3.37 -38.03 21.33
CA GLN A 170 -2.08 -37.81 20.70
C GLN A 170 -1.63 -39.09 19.98
N SER A 171 -1.10 -38.94 18.78
CA SER A 171 -0.32 -39.96 18.10
C SER A 171 1.15 -39.52 18.11
N ASN A 172 2.00 -40.36 18.69
CA ASN A 172 3.45 -40.12 18.75
C ASN A 172 4.20 -40.57 17.49
N VAL A 173 3.49 -41.18 16.53
CA VAL A 173 4.07 -41.66 15.28
C VAL A 173 3.07 -41.47 14.15
N GLY A 174 3.53 -40.90 13.04
CA GLY A 174 2.81 -40.84 11.78
C GLY A 174 1.92 -39.62 11.64
N SER A 175 1.16 -39.62 10.55
CA SER A 175 0.41 -38.47 10.04
C SER A 175 -1.10 -38.59 10.24
N SER A 176 -1.59 -39.60 10.95
CA SER A 176 -3.01 -39.70 11.29
C SER A 176 -3.24 -40.07 12.75
N LEU A 177 -4.43 -39.69 13.23
CA LEU A 177 -4.91 -39.99 14.57
C LEU A 177 -6.39 -40.34 14.49
N THR A 178 -6.71 -41.56 14.91
CA THR A 178 -8.08 -42.03 15.06
C THR A 178 -8.51 -41.89 16.52
N ILE A 179 -9.69 -41.31 16.75
CA ILE A 179 -10.26 -41.14 18.09
C ILE A 179 -11.65 -41.78 18.16
N ASP A 180 -11.91 -42.42 19.29
CA ASP A 180 -13.24 -42.90 19.64
C ASP A 180 -14.01 -41.76 20.31
N LEU A 181 -15.21 -41.49 19.82
CA LEU A 181 -16.04 -40.41 20.31
C LEU A 181 -16.93 -40.91 21.46
N PRO A 182 -17.08 -40.12 22.53
CA PRO A 182 -17.99 -40.48 23.60
C PRO A 182 -19.46 -40.45 23.12
N PRO A 183 -20.36 -41.17 23.79
CA PRO A 183 -21.79 -41.04 23.54
C PRO A 183 -22.24 -39.59 23.69
N LEU A 184 -23.10 -39.10 22.78
CA LEU A 184 -23.61 -37.72 22.78
C LEU A 184 -22.51 -36.63 22.71
N TRP A 185 -21.34 -36.96 22.15
CA TRP A 185 -20.23 -36.01 21.97
C TRP A 185 -20.68 -34.74 21.22
N ASN A 186 -21.54 -34.87 20.22
CA ASN A 186 -22.09 -33.74 19.45
C ASN A 186 -23.34 -33.15 20.12
N ASN A 187 -23.16 -32.53 21.28
CA ASN A 187 -24.23 -31.80 21.96
C ASN A 187 -24.22 -30.30 21.60
N GLY A 188 -25.24 -29.54 22.02
CA GLY A 188 -25.31 -28.08 21.79
C GLY A 188 -24.21 -27.24 22.47
N LYS A 189 -23.31 -27.88 23.23
CA LYS A 189 -22.14 -27.28 23.85
C LYS A 189 -20.84 -27.59 23.08
N PHE A 190 -20.84 -28.54 22.14
CA PHE A 190 -19.69 -28.79 21.27
C PHE A 190 -19.45 -27.58 20.37
N MET A 191 -18.21 -27.07 20.37
CA MET A 191 -17.80 -25.88 19.62
C MET A 191 -16.94 -26.24 18.41
N GLY A 192 -16.08 -27.25 18.51
CA GLY A 192 -15.18 -27.63 17.44
C GLY A 192 -13.98 -28.43 17.93
N TYR A 193 -12.91 -28.44 17.11
CA TYR A 193 -11.70 -29.21 17.34
C TYR A 193 -10.50 -28.26 17.45
N ALA A 194 -9.67 -28.46 18.46
CA ALA A 194 -8.31 -27.97 18.45
C ALA A 194 -7.38 -29.10 18.00
N LEU A 195 -6.50 -28.81 17.06
CA LEU A 195 -5.60 -29.78 16.45
C LEU A 195 -4.17 -29.27 16.45
N CYS A 196 -3.22 -30.19 16.43
CA CYS A 196 -1.84 -29.88 16.10
C CYS A 196 -1.13 -31.03 15.36
N ALA A 197 -0.06 -30.67 14.66
CA ALA A 197 0.84 -31.60 14.02
C ALA A 197 2.29 -31.13 14.21
N VAL A 198 3.16 -32.06 14.62
CA VAL A 198 4.61 -31.87 14.56
C VAL A 198 5.09 -32.36 13.21
N PHE A 199 5.77 -31.48 12.47
CA PHE A 199 6.27 -31.76 11.14
C PHE A 199 7.74 -31.36 11.01
N VAL A 200 8.39 -31.95 10.01
CA VAL A 200 9.79 -31.71 9.67
C VAL A 200 9.95 -31.76 8.16
N LEU A 201 11.06 -31.22 7.67
CA LEU A 201 11.47 -31.28 6.28
C LEU A 201 12.76 -32.11 6.20
N ASP A 202 12.67 -33.34 5.72
CA ASP A 202 13.81 -34.27 5.68
C ASP A 202 14.74 -34.03 4.48
N GLU A 203 14.19 -33.48 3.39
CA GLU A 203 14.91 -33.20 2.15
C GLU A 203 14.49 -31.82 1.63
N HIS A 204 15.47 -30.98 1.29
CA HIS A 204 15.24 -29.67 0.69
C HIS A 204 15.25 -29.79 -0.84
N CYS A 205 14.36 -29.07 -1.52
CA CYS A 205 14.37 -29.02 -2.99
C CYS A 205 14.87 -27.70 -3.56
N VAL A 206 15.37 -27.76 -4.79
CA VAL A 206 15.71 -26.58 -5.58
C VAL A 206 14.42 -25.91 -6.03
N VAL A 207 14.25 -24.64 -5.64
CA VAL A 207 12.98 -23.89 -5.72
C VAL A 207 12.52 -23.62 -7.17
N ASP A 208 13.38 -23.82 -8.18
CA ASP A 208 13.12 -23.47 -9.59
C ASP A 208 12.27 -24.49 -10.38
N GLU A 209 11.90 -25.65 -9.81
CA GLU A 209 11.26 -26.75 -10.56
C GLU A 209 9.77 -27.03 -10.23
N HIS A 210 9.11 -26.27 -9.33
CA HIS A 210 7.79 -26.66 -8.80
C HIS A 210 6.66 -25.64 -9.03
N ASP A 211 5.43 -26.15 -9.15
CA ASP A 211 4.18 -25.40 -9.17
C ASP A 211 4.05 -24.51 -7.92
N THR A 212 4.45 -23.25 -8.04
CA THR A 212 4.26 -22.27 -6.96
C THR A 212 2.83 -21.75 -6.98
N PHE A 213 2.12 -21.90 -5.87
CA PHE A 213 0.81 -21.26 -5.70
C PHE A 213 1.03 -19.81 -5.25
N GLN A 214 0.59 -18.86 -6.07
CA GLN A 214 0.67 -17.43 -5.76
C GLN A 214 -0.47 -17.03 -4.82
N PHE A 215 -0.12 -16.49 -3.65
CA PHE A 215 -1.07 -15.92 -2.70
C PHE A 215 -0.67 -14.48 -2.42
N LYS A 216 -1.54 -13.49 -2.64
CA LYS A 216 -1.35 -12.05 -2.35
C LYS A 216 0.10 -11.62 -2.08
N THR A 217 0.64 -11.87 -0.88
CA THR A 217 1.99 -11.49 -0.44
C THR A 217 3.12 -12.51 -0.63
N PHE A 218 2.89 -13.80 -0.89
CA PHE A 218 3.94 -14.83 -0.97
C PHE A 218 3.63 -15.99 -1.95
N HIS A 219 4.63 -16.85 -2.20
CA HIS A 219 4.50 -18.09 -2.98
C HIS A 219 4.76 -19.28 -2.07
N ALA A 220 3.84 -20.25 -2.02
CA ALA A 220 4.01 -21.46 -1.21
C ALA A 220 4.67 -22.58 -2.01
N THR A 221 5.64 -23.28 -1.41
CA THR A 221 6.23 -24.52 -1.97
C THR A 221 5.71 -25.76 -1.26
N HIS A 222 5.34 -25.60 0.02
CA HIS A 222 4.89 -26.68 0.89
C HIS A 222 3.51 -26.42 1.43
N HIS A 223 2.77 -27.50 1.65
CA HIS A 223 1.40 -27.46 2.13
C HIS A 223 1.12 -28.65 3.04
N LEU A 224 0.55 -28.36 4.20
CA LEU A 224 0.10 -29.35 5.17
C LEU A 224 -1.40 -29.16 5.38
N VAL A 225 -2.17 -30.22 5.17
CA VAL A 225 -3.64 -30.19 5.21
C VAL A 225 -4.15 -31.17 6.23
N CYS A 226 -5.13 -30.79 7.02
CA CYS A 226 -5.86 -31.75 7.84
C CYS A 226 -7.20 -32.12 7.19
N ARG A 227 -7.43 -33.43 7.04
CA ARG A 227 -8.67 -34.02 6.54
C ARG A 227 -9.34 -34.85 7.62
N LEU A 228 -10.66 -34.95 7.51
CA LEU A 228 -11.46 -35.82 8.36
C LEU A 228 -11.94 -37.02 7.56
N LYS A 229 -11.79 -38.21 8.14
CA LYS A 229 -12.34 -39.45 7.61
C LYS A 229 -13.27 -40.08 8.63
N HIS A 230 -14.38 -40.60 8.13
CA HIS A 230 -15.35 -41.39 8.89
C HIS A 230 -15.52 -42.74 8.21
N ASN A 231 -15.33 -43.84 8.95
CA ASN A 231 -15.40 -45.22 8.43
C ASN A 231 -14.54 -45.43 7.16
N GLY A 232 -13.33 -44.88 7.15
CA GLY A 232 -12.41 -44.94 6.01
C GLY A 232 -12.80 -44.09 4.79
N LYS A 233 -13.98 -43.46 4.80
CA LYS A 233 -14.42 -42.53 3.75
C LYS A 233 -14.09 -41.10 4.14
N GLN A 234 -13.50 -40.37 3.19
CA GLN A 234 -13.27 -38.95 3.35
C GLN A 234 -14.60 -38.21 3.34
N LEU A 235 -14.79 -37.32 4.32
CA LEU A 235 -15.99 -36.49 4.40
C LEU A 235 -15.89 -35.31 3.41
N GLU A 236 -17.00 -35.01 2.75
CA GLU A 236 -17.10 -33.82 1.90
C GLU A 236 -16.97 -32.55 2.76
N VAL A 237 -16.21 -31.59 2.24
CA VAL A 237 -15.83 -30.37 2.95
C VAL A 237 -16.72 -29.25 2.43
N CYS A 238 -17.49 -28.61 3.31
CA CYS A 238 -18.17 -27.36 2.99
C CYS A 238 -17.12 -26.22 2.93
N GLY A 239 -16.42 -26.07 1.80
CA GLY A 239 -15.40 -25.03 1.58
C GLY A 239 -13.97 -25.57 1.47
N THR A 240 -12.97 -24.75 1.82
CA THR A 240 -11.54 -25.13 1.77
C THR A 240 -11.10 -25.80 3.06
N GLN A 241 -10.34 -26.90 2.99
CA GLN A 241 -9.79 -27.61 4.17
C GLN A 241 -8.84 -26.75 5.03
N PRO A 242 -8.73 -27.02 6.34
CA PRO A 242 -7.73 -26.37 7.19
C PRO A 242 -6.33 -26.73 6.70
N ALA A 243 -5.53 -25.71 6.43
CA ALA A 243 -4.28 -25.86 5.71
C ALA A 243 -3.23 -24.84 6.14
N PHE A 244 -2.04 -25.35 6.39
CA PHE A 244 -0.81 -24.60 6.61
C PHE A 244 0.04 -24.60 5.34
N ARG A 245 0.70 -23.47 5.06
CA ARG A 245 1.54 -23.26 3.88
C ARG A 245 2.79 -22.50 4.26
N PHE A 246 3.92 -22.87 3.69
CA PHE A 246 5.17 -22.14 3.83
C PHE A 246 6.02 -22.25 2.56
N SER A 247 7.12 -21.50 2.51
CA SER A 247 7.99 -21.39 1.35
C SER A 247 9.45 -21.62 1.72
N GLU A 248 10.09 -22.59 1.07
CA GLU A 248 11.54 -22.82 1.21
C GLU A 248 12.38 -21.66 0.65
N LYS A 249 11.78 -20.78 -0.16
CA LYS A 249 12.41 -19.54 -0.61
C LYS A 249 12.84 -18.64 0.56
N PHE A 250 12.06 -18.64 1.64
CA PHE A 250 12.27 -17.75 2.79
C PHE A 250 12.83 -18.48 4.01
N CYS A 251 12.49 -19.76 4.18
CA CYS A 251 12.86 -20.55 5.34
C CYS A 251 13.09 -22.00 4.94
N GLN A 252 14.34 -22.46 5.02
CA GLN A 252 14.66 -23.89 5.01
C GLN A 252 14.32 -24.42 6.41
N VAL A 253 13.27 -25.22 6.54
CA VAL A 253 12.83 -25.71 7.84
C VAL A 253 13.89 -26.67 8.38
N ASP A 254 14.66 -26.24 9.37
CA ASP A 254 15.90 -26.92 9.82
C ASP A 254 15.63 -27.94 10.94
N SER A 255 14.43 -27.94 11.51
CA SER A 255 14.07 -28.75 12.68
C SER A 255 12.59 -29.10 12.71
N ASP A 256 12.19 -29.87 13.72
CA ASP A 256 10.79 -30.11 14.02
C ASP A 256 10.06 -28.80 14.38
N HIS A 257 8.86 -28.63 13.83
CA HIS A 257 7.97 -27.51 14.05
C HIS A 257 6.56 -28.00 14.41
N LEU A 258 5.84 -27.19 15.19
CA LEU A 258 4.49 -27.44 15.62
C LEU A 258 3.53 -26.50 14.89
N TRP A 259 2.59 -27.08 14.13
CA TRP A 259 1.41 -26.38 13.64
C TRP A 259 0.25 -26.65 14.58
N MET A 260 -0.37 -25.60 15.13
CA MET A 260 -1.54 -25.67 16.00
C MET A 260 -2.67 -24.81 15.44
N PHE A 261 -3.90 -25.31 15.46
CA PHE A 261 -5.05 -24.61 14.90
C PHE A 261 -6.37 -25.06 15.50
N TYR A 262 -7.39 -24.22 15.33
CA TYR A 262 -8.77 -24.51 15.72
C TYR A 262 -9.70 -24.51 14.51
N VAL A 263 -10.60 -25.48 14.51
CA VAL A 263 -11.65 -25.70 13.52
C VAL A 263 -13.00 -25.66 14.23
N SER A 264 -13.83 -24.67 13.88
CA SER A 264 -15.23 -24.64 14.33
C SER A 264 -16.01 -25.81 13.75
N ARG A 265 -16.92 -26.37 14.55
CA ARG A 265 -17.81 -27.47 14.17
C ARG A 265 -18.61 -27.19 12.89
N ASP A 266 -18.91 -25.93 12.60
CA ASP A 266 -19.80 -25.54 11.49
C ASP A 266 -19.04 -25.22 10.18
N LYS A 267 -17.70 -25.17 10.21
CA LYS A 267 -16.90 -24.62 9.10
C LYS A 267 -16.40 -25.66 8.09
N TYR A 268 -15.66 -26.67 8.55
CA TYR A 268 -14.80 -27.45 7.65
C TYR A 268 -15.30 -28.85 7.37
N PHE A 269 -15.99 -29.50 8.30
CA PHE A 269 -16.27 -30.93 8.19
C PHE A 269 -17.73 -31.27 7.93
N GLY A 270 -18.62 -30.27 7.79
CA GLY A 270 -20.07 -30.50 7.70
C GLY A 270 -20.64 -31.13 8.97
N THR A 271 -21.97 -31.15 9.13
CA THR A 271 -22.62 -31.65 10.35
C THR A 271 -23.39 -32.96 10.16
N ASP A 272 -23.57 -33.40 8.92
CA ASP A 272 -24.54 -34.45 8.55
C ASP A 272 -24.18 -35.83 9.08
N TRP A 273 -22.91 -36.07 9.40
CA TRP A 273 -22.39 -37.33 9.93
C TRP A 273 -22.29 -37.35 11.47
N HIS A 274 -22.51 -36.22 12.15
CA HIS A 274 -22.20 -36.12 13.59
C HIS A 274 -23.02 -37.09 14.46
N ASN A 275 -24.26 -37.40 14.06
CA ASN A 275 -25.18 -38.24 14.85
C ASN A 275 -25.00 -39.74 14.59
N SER A 276 -24.22 -40.14 13.58
CA SER A 276 -24.01 -41.54 13.18
C SER A 276 -22.56 -42.01 13.36
N CYS A 277 -21.72 -41.18 13.97
CA CYS A 277 -20.29 -41.38 14.05
C CYS A 277 -19.83 -41.76 15.47
N SER A 278 -19.21 -42.93 15.60
CA SER A 278 -18.56 -43.41 16.83
C SER A 278 -17.04 -43.24 16.81
N GLN A 279 -16.44 -43.09 15.64
CA GLN A 279 -14.99 -42.98 15.47
C GLN A 279 -14.64 -42.05 14.31
N ILE A 280 -13.65 -41.18 14.51
CA ILE A 280 -13.16 -40.24 13.51
C ILE A 280 -11.65 -40.39 13.35
N GLU A 281 -11.17 -40.37 12.11
CA GLU A 281 -9.76 -40.24 11.80
C GLU A 281 -9.45 -38.81 11.31
N PHE A 282 -8.44 -38.20 11.92
CA PHE A 282 -7.80 -36.98 11.45
C PHE A 282 -6.55 -37.37 10.67
N LEU A 283 -6.51 -37.04 9.38
CA LEU A 283 -5.37 -37.31 8.51
C LEU A 283 -4.69 -36.00 8.12
N PHE A 284 -3.40 -35.91 8.39
CA PHE A 284 -2.53 -34.83 7.99
C PHE A 284 -1.80 -35.20 6.70
N GLU A 285 -2.20 -34.60 5.59
CA GLU A 285 -1.59 -34.81 4.29
C GLU A 285 -0.57 -33.72 3.98
N THR A 286 0.61 -34.12 3.54
CA THR A 286 1.66 -33.21 3.09
C THR A 286 1.67 -33.12 1.57
N ARG A 287 2.03 -31.95 1.06
CA ARG A 287 2.43 -31.73 -0.33
C ARG A 287 3.69 -30.89 -0.34
N GLY A 288 4.53 -31.20 -1.31
CA GLY A 288 5.88 -30.69 -1.41
C GLY A 288 6.90 -31.72 -0.93
N PRO A 289 8.09 -31.72 -1.53
CA PRO A 289 9.13 -32.73 -1.30
C PRO A 289 9.66 -32.71 0.13
N GLY A 290 10.03 -33.87 0.68
CA GLY A 290 10.65 -33.97 2.00
C GLY A 290 9.76 -33.65 3.22
N LEU A 291 8.58 -33.03 3.04
CA LEU A 291 7.70 -32.63 4.14
C LEU A 291 6.98 -33.84 4.75
N LYS A 292 7.19 -34.06 6.05
CA LYS A 292 6.63 -35.19 6.80
C LYS A 292 6.01 -34.74 8.11
N VAL A 293 4.92 -35.40 8.50
CA VAL A 293 4.33 -35.28 9.85
C VAL A 293 4.84 -36.43 10.70
N LYS A 294 5.35 -36.11 11.89
CA LYS A 294 5.90 -37.08 12.84
C LYS A 294 4.89 -37.46 13.90
N LYS A 295 4.12 -36.48 14.38
CA LYS A 295 3.18 -36.61 15.49
C LYS A 295 1.97 -35.73 15.23
N CYS A 296 0.82 -36.08 15.80
CA CYS A 296 -0.36 -35.22 15.75
C CYS A 296 -1.20 -35.35 17.02
N GLY A 297 -1.97 -34.31 17.33
CA GLY A 297 -2.80 -34.24 18.53
C GLY A 297 -4.14 -33.57 18.26
N VAL A 298 -5.16 -34.03 18.98
CA VAL A 298 -6.53 -33.53 18.86
C VAL A 298 -7.17 -33.37 20.24
N ARG A 299 -7.94 -32.30 20.40
CA ARG A 299 -8.82 -32.06 21.54
C ARG A 299 -10.18 -31.57 21.04
N LEU A 300 -11.25 -32.20 21.51
CA LEU A 300 -12.62 -31.68 21.33
C LEU A 300 -12.82 -30.50 22.29
N ILE A 301 -13.40 -29.42 21.78
CA ILE A 301 -13.64 -28.20 22.55
C ILE A 301 -15.13 -28.01 22.77
N TYR A 302 -15.50 -27.91 24.04
CA TYR A 302 -16.85 -27.61 24.50
C TYR A 302 -16.93 -26.24 25.16
N LYS A 303 -18.14 -25.69 25.26
CA LYS A 303 -18.41 -24.42 25.97
C LYS A 303 -17.86 -24.43 27.41
N GLN A 304 -17.88 -25.57 28.10
CA GLN A 304 -17.33 -25.69 29.45
C GLN A 304 -15.81 -25.58 29.48
N ASP A 305 -15.09 -26.11 28.49
CA ASP A 305 -13.64 -25.94 28.39
C ASP A 305 -13.31 -24.43 28.31
N VAL A 306 -14.08 -23.67 27.54
CA VAL A 306 -13.90 -22.21 27.41
C VAL A 306 -14.24 -21.47 28.71
N GLN A 307 -15.28 -21.90 29.44
CA GLN A 307 -15.65 -21.31 30.73
C GLN A 307 -14.58 -21.57 31.81
N ALA A 308 -14.03 -22.79 31.87
CA ALA A 308 -12.92 -23.12 32.78
C ALA A 308 -11.69 -22.25 32.51
N LEU A 309 -11.43 -21.96 31.22
CA LEU A 309 -10.38 -21.03 30.84
C LEU A 309 -10.65 -19.60 31.33
N GLN A 310 -11.91 -19.15 31.47
CA GLN A 310 -12.22 -17.82 32.01
C GLN A 310 -11.95 -17.71 33.52
N SER A 311 -12.15 -18.79 34.28
CA SER A 311 -11.91 -18.80 35.73
C SER A 311 -10.42 -18.78 36.13
N GLU A 312 -9.53 -19.34 35.32
CA GLU A 312 -8.07 -19.33 35.57
C GLU A 312 -7.45 -17.92 35.49
N SER A 313 -8.04 -17.01 34.70
CA SER A 313 -7.55 -15.63 34.57
C SER A 313 -8.04 -14.70 35.69
N ALA A 314 -9.06 -15.08 36.46
CA ALA A 314 -9.59 -14.29 37.57
C ALA A 314 -8.74 -14.41 38.85
N THR A 315 -7.87 -15.44 38.95
CA THR A 315 -7.12 -15.75 40.17
C THR A 315 -5.76 -15.04 40.26
N VAL A 316 -5.32 -14.34 39.20
CA VAL A 316 -3.98 -13.71 39.14
C VAL A 316 -3.99 -12.21 39.51
N ASN A 317 -5.15 -11.55 39.57
CA ASN A 317 -5.25 -10.11 39.85
C ASN A 317 -5.44 -9.72 41.34
N THR A 318 -5.23 -10.64 42.27
CA THR A 318 -5.35 -10.35 43.71
C THR A 318 -4.14 -10.87 44.48
N SER A 319 -3.04 -10.12 44.46
CA SER A 319 -2.16 -9.96 45.63
C SER A 319 -1.03 -8.97 45.35
N ILE A 320 -0.68 -8.16 46.39
CA ILE A 320 0.48 -7.24 46.55
C ILE A 320 0.18 -5.80 46.01
N PHE A 321 0.00 -4.71 46.77
CA PHE A 321 0.08 -4.32 48.21
C PHE A 321 -0.69 -2.96 48.42
N PRO A 322 -0.85 -2.41 49.64
CA PRO A 322 -2.04 -1.68 50.09
C PRO A 322 -1.99 -0.15 49.94
N VAL A 323 -3.18 0.42 50.10
CA VAL A 323 -3.55 1.85 50.15
C VAL A 323 -2.88 2.58 51.32
N GLU A 324 -2.35 3.78 51.06
CA GLU A 324 -2.34 4.89 52.01
C GLU A 324 -3.01 6.09 51.35
N GLU A 325 -4.21 6.42 51.83
CA GLU A 325 -4.93 7.67 51.62
C GLU A 325 -4.75 8.47 52.92
N ASP A 326 -4.25 9.70 52.83
CA ASP A 326 -4.67 10.87 53.63
C ASP A 326 -3.64 12.02 53.51
N VAL A 327 -4.04 13.16 52.93
CA VAL A 327 -3.96 14.52 53.52
C VAL A 327 -4.89 15.46 52.72
N ILE A 328 -6.10 15.64 53.26
CA ILE A 328 -6.85 16.88 53.55
C ILE A 328 -6.53 18.18 52.76
N ASN A 329 -7.59 18.67 52.11
CA ASN A 329 -8.05 20.05 51.84
C ASN A 329 -7.25 21.23 52.43
N MET A 330 -7.02 22.28 51.61
CA MET A 330 -7.60 23.63 51.76
C MET A 330 -6.79 24.65 50.94
N ILE A 331 -7.46 25.38 50.04
CA ILE A 331 -7.58 26.85 50.01
C ILE A 331 -8.61 27.21 48.93
N ASP A 332 -9.67 27.84 49.40
CA ASP A 332 -10.79 28.42 48.66
C ASP A 332 -10.43 29.79 48.03
N ASP A 333 -11.18 30.09 46.96
CA ASP A 333 -11.78 31.38 46.59
C ASP A 333 -10.92 32.60 46.22
N ASN A 334 -10.94 33.00 44.93
CA ASN A 334 -12.00 33.86 44.38
C ASN A 334 -11.77 34.36 42.92
N VAL A 335 -12.83 34.20 42.11
CA VAL A 335 -13.44 35.23 41.21
C VAL A 335 -12.92 35.45 39.76
N THR A 336 -13.75 34.90 38.83
CA THR A 336 -14.28 35.43 37.54
C THR A 336 -13.40 35.63 36.30
N HIS A 337 -13.71 34.95 35.18
CA HIS A 337 -14.63 35.42 34.13
C HIS A 337 -14.66 34.48 32.90
N THR A 338 -15.89 34.26 32.39
CA THR A 338 -16.30 33.92 31.00
C THR A 338 -15.82 32.62 30.34
N SER A 339 -16.72 31.62 30.33
CA SER A 339 -16.81 30.58 29.29
C SER A 339 -17.77 31.03 28.19
N SER A 340 -17.38 30.92 26.92
CA SER A 340 -18.31 30.90 25.79
C SER A 340 -17.98 29.73 24.89
N ASP A 341 -18.90 28.77 24.85
CA ASP A 341 -19.04 27.75 23.83
C ASP A 341 -19.03 28.36 22.42
N MET A 342 -18.38 27.69 21.48
CA MET A 342 -18.68 27.89 20.06
C MET A 342 -18.50 26.59 19.28
N THR A 343 -19.65 25.96 19.04
CA THR A 343 -19.88 24.84 18.13
C THR A 343 -19.61 25.25 16.69
N LEU A 344 -18.92 24.37 15.95
CA LEU A 344 -18.66 24.49 14.51
C LEU A 344 -19.95 24.27 13.71
N HIS A 345 -20.39 25.30 12.97
CA HIS A 345 -21.39 25.17 11.92
C HIS A 345 -20.72 24.96 10.55
N GLN A 346 -21.01 23.80 9.94
CA GLN A 346 -20.96 23.59 8.49
C GLN A 346 -21.90 24.59 7.81
N ARG A 347 -21.41 25.32 6.79
CA ARG A 347 -22.25 26.09 5.86
C ARG A 347 -22.03 25.61 4.44
N GLU A 348 -23.09 25.02 3.88
CA GLU A 348 -23.33 24.87 2.45
C GLU A 348 -23.55 26.26 1.83
N TRP A 349 -23.00 26.49 0.64
CA TRP A 349 -23.30 27.68 -0.17
C TRP A 349 -24.32 27.31 -1.25
N GLN A 350 -25.55 27.80 -1.11
CA GLN A 350 -26.56 27.82 -2.15
C GLN A 350 -26.31 29.00 -3.10
N LEU A 351 -26.38 28.72 -4.41
CA LEU A 351 -26.43 29.71 -5.48
C LEU A 351 -27.75 30.49 -5.40
N VAL A 352 -27.67 31.82 -5.44
CA VAL A 352 -28.83 32.71 -5.53
C VAL A 352 -28.87 33.30 -6.94
N ASP A 353 -29.89 32.93 -7.70
CA ASP A 353 -30.29 33.61 -8.92
C ASP A 353 -30.77 35.04 -8.59
N SER A 354 -30.33 36.02 -9.38
CA SER A 354 -30.99 37.33 -9.42
C SER A 354 -31.05 37.85 -10.85
N ASN A 355 -32.26 37.81 -11.41
CA ASN A 355 -32.64 38.52 -12.63
C ASN A 355 -32.92 39.99 -12.33
N GLY A 356 -32.48 40.86 -13.25
CA GLY A 356 -33.16 42.12 -13.58
C GLY A 356 -32.30 43.38 -13.47
N PHE A 357 -31.90 43.97 -14.60
CA PHE A 357 -32.50 45.21 -15.11
C PHE A 357 -31.94 45.58 -16.50
N SER A 358 -32.82 46.13 -17.34
CA SER A 358 -32.62 46.53 -18.72
C SER A 358 -32.06 47.96 -18.85
N HIS A 359 -31.27 48.22 -19.90
CA HIS A 359 -31.42 49.42 -20.74
C HIS A 359 -30.65 49.29 -22.06
N SER A 360 -31.38 49.54 -23.15
CA SER A 360 -30.91 49.58 -24.54
C SER A 360 -30.30 50.93 -24.90
N VAL A 361 -29.11 50.96 -25.53
CA VAL A 361 -28.73 51.93 -26.57
C VAL A 361 -27.76 51.22 -27.52
N GLY A 362 -28.15 51.09 -28.79
CA GLY A 362 -27.30 50.52 -29.83
C GLY A 362 -26.20 51.47 -30.28
N ILE A 363 -25.08 50.91 -30.76
CA ILE A 363 -24.25 51.35 -31.90
C ILE A 363 -23.08 50.35 -32.04
N ASN A 364 -22.90 49.85 -33.26
CA ASN A 364 -21.78 49.10 -33.85
C ASN A 364 -21.49 47.66 -33.38
N GLU A 365 -22.16 46.74 -34.08
CA GLU A 365 -22.12 45.28 -33.91
C GLU A 365 -20.92 44.56 -34.57
N ASP A 366 -19.88 45.27 -35.05
CA ASP A 366 -18.82 44.63 -35.87
C ASP A 366 -17.37 44.76 -35.35
N ILE A 367 -17.16 45.28 -34.14
CA ILE A 367 -15.79 45.42 -33.56
C ILE A 367 -15.64 44.67 -32.23
N THR A 368 -16.71 44.32 -31.53
CA THR A 368 -16.64 43.76 -30.16
C THR A 368 -16.50 42.23 -30.10
N LYS A 369 -16.88 41.47 -31.14
CA LYS A 369 -16.81 39.99 -31.13
C LYS A 369 -15.40 39.40 -31.19
N ARG A 370 -14.40 40.13 -31.73
CA ARG A 370 -13.00 39.67 -31.73
C ARG A 370 -12.28 39.96 -30.40
N SER A 371 -12.66 41.03 -29.69
CA SER A 371 -11.99 41.42 -28.45
C SER A 371 -12.38 40.57 -27.23
N SER A 372 -13.60 40.01 -27.22
CA SER A 372 -14.08 39.19 -26.11
C SER A 372 -13.51 37.75 -26.13
N SER A 373 -13.24 37.19 -27.32
CA SER A 373 -12.60 35.87 -27.44
C SER A 373 -11.11 35.94 -27.10
N ASP A 374 -10.40 37.00 -27.52
CA ASP A 374 -8.98 37.18 -27.20
C ASP A 374 -8.74 37.41 -25.70
N SER A 375 -9.60 38.20 -25.05
CA SER A 375 -9.47 38.46 -23.62
C SER A 375 -9.76 37.21 -22.77
N PHE A 376 -10.79 36.43 -23.12
CA PHE A 376 -11.05 35.15 -22.46
C PHE A 376 -9.89 34.16 -22.64
N LEU A 377 -9.38 34.03 -23.87
CA LEU A 377 -8.24 33.17 -24.18
C LEU A 377 -6.99 33.56 -23.39
N GLN A 378 -6.77 34.86 -23.16
CA GLN A 378 -5.66 35.35 -22.34
C GLN A 378 -5.79 34.95 -20.86
N TRP A 379 -6.99 34.99 -20.29
CA TRP A 379 -7.23 34.47 -18.93
C TRP A 379 -7.00 32.97 -18.84
N THR A 380 -7.44 32.21 -19.85
CA THR A 380 -7.18 30.77 -19.96
C THR A 380 -5.68 30.48 -20.02
N GLN A 381 -4.91 31.26 -20.79
CA GLN A 381 -3.44 31.14 -20.83
C GLN A 381 -2.84 31.33 -19.44
N TRP A 382 -3.22 32.39 -18.71
CA TRP A 382 -2.68 32.64 -17.38
C TRP A 382 -3.06 31.54 -16.39
N GLN A 383 -4.28 31.01 -16.46
CA GLN A 383 -4.72 29.91 -15.62
C GLN A 383 -3.91 28.63 -15.87
N LEU A 384 -3.63 28.29 -17.15
CA LEU A 384 -2.78 27.16 -17.51
C LEU A 384 -1.32 27.33 -17.04
N LEU A 385 -0.87 28.59 -16.95
CA LEU A 385 0.47 28.98 -16.50
C LEU A 385 0.56 29.23 -14.99
N ASP A 386 -0.53 29.11 -14.24
CA ASP A 386 -0.54 29.35 -12.80
C ASP A 386 0.05 28.13 -12.06
N SER A 387 0.79 28.39 -11.01
CA SER A 387 1.32 27.36 -10.11
C SER A 387 0.24 26.73 -9.23
N ILE A 388 -0.91 27.39 -9.08
CA ILE A 388 -2.07 26.88 -8.34
C ILE A 388 -2.79 25.74 -9.07
N LEU A 389 -2.63 25.66 -10.40
CA LEU A 389 -3.29 24.63 -11.20
C LEU A 389 -2.81 23.25 -10.72
N PRO A 390 -3.70 22.35 -10.26
CA PRO A 390 -3.32 21.18 -9.47
C PRO A 390 -2.79 20.02 -10.34
N THR A 391 -1.85 20.31 -11.22
CA THR A 391 -1.20 19.37 -12.17
C THR A 391 -0.04 18.58 -11.55
N GLY A 392 0.27 18.84 -10.27
CA GLY A 392 1.43 18.26 -9.61
C GLY A 392 2.77 18.83 -10.07
N GLY A 393 2.83 19.93 -10.84
CA GLY A 393 4.10 20.55 -11.26
C GLY A 393 5.06 20.86 -10.10
N PHE A 394 4.51 21.23 -8.94
CA PHE A 394 5.27 21.53 -7.73
C PHE A 394 5.98 20.32 -7.10
N THR A 395 5.58 19.08 -7.41
CA THR A 395 6.17 17.87 -6.81
C THR A 395 7.34 17.32 -7.61
N HIS A 396 7.62 17.89 -8.79
CA HIS A 396 8.69 17.45 -9.68
C HIS A 396 9.85 18.45 -9.69
N SER A 397 11.05 17.89 -9.75
CA SER A 397 12.32 18.61 -9.69
C SER A 397 13.21 18.38 -10.92
N PHE A 398 12.74 17.56 -11.86
CA PHE A 398 13.42 17.24 -13.12
C PHE A 398 14.85 16.68 -12.92
N GLY A 399 15.08 15.95 -11.82
CA GLY A 399 16.39 15.37 -11.49
C GLY A 399 17.34 16.33 -10.77
N LEU A 400 16.86 17.51 -10.37
CA LEU A 400 17.69 18.50 -9.66
C LEU A 400 18.23 17.96 -8.32
N GLU A 401 17.46 17.21 -7.53
CA GLU A 401 17.99 16.63 -6.28
C GLU A 401 19.12 15.63 -6.56
N ALA A 402 18.98 14.82 -7.61
CA ALA A 402 20.02 13.88 -8.01
C ALA A 402 21.30 14.62 -8.42
N ALA A 403 21.17 15.71 -9.18
CA ALA A 403 22.29 16.54 -9.58
C ALA A 403 22.98 17.22 -8.38
N ILE A 404 22.23 17.65 -7.36
CA ILE A 404 22.78 18.17 -6.10
C ILE A 404 23.54 17.06 -5.36
N GLN A 405 22.94 15.88 -5.19
CA GLN A 405 23.55 14.74 -4.49
C GLN A 405 24.84 14.27 -5.16
N ALA A 406 24.87 14.29 -6.50
CA ALA A 406 26.05 13.99 -7.30
C ALA A 406 27.10 15.12 -7.32
N ARG A 407 26.84 16.25 -6.62
CA ARG A 407 27.67 17.46 -6.62
C ARG A 407 27.88 18.07 -8.02
N MET A 408 26.91 17.87 -8.90
CA MET A 408 26.87 18.49 -10.23
C MET A 408 26.21 19.86 -10.23
N VAL A 409 25.40 20.15 -9.20
CA VAL A 409 24.82 21.47 -8.93
C VAL A 409 25.20 21.87 -7.52
N SER A 410 26.09 22.84 -7.38
CA SER A 410 26.55 23.34 -6.06
C SER A 410 26.63 24.86 -5.99
N SER A 411 26.63 25.56 -7.13
CA SER A 411 26.56 27.02 -7.20
C SER A 411 25.34 27.53 -7.99
N PRO A 412 25.00 28.83 -7.87
CA PRO A 412 23.99 29.47 -8.71
C PRO A 412 24.27 29.36 -10.21
N GLU A 413 25.54 29.35 -10.63
CA GLU A 413 25.97 29.18 -12.02
C GLU A 413 25.72 27.74 -12.51
N ASP A 414 25.97 26.74 -11.65
CA ASP A 414 25.65 25.35 -11.97
C ASP A 414 24.14 25.14 -12.10
N LEU A 415 23.35 25.77 -11.22
CA LEU A 415 21.89 25.74 -11.28
C LEU A 415 21.38 26.38 -12.58
N GLN A 416 21.93 27.54 -12.96
CA GLN A 416 21.59 28.18 -14.23
C GLN A 416 21.91 27.25 -15.42
N THR A 417 23.08 26.62 -15.41
CA THR A 417 23.51 25.68 -16.45
C THR A 417 22.60 24.45 -16.51
N PHE A 418 22.19 23.91 -15.36
CA PHE A 418 21.27 22.79 -15.26
C PHE A 418 19.90 23.12 -15.88
N ILE A 419 19.33 24.29 -15.54
CA ILE A 419 18.04 24.73 -16.07
C ILE A 419 18.11 24.91 -17.59
N ILE A 420 19.19 25.52 -18.11
CA ILE A 420 19.38 25.68 -19.56
C ILE A 420 19.44 24.32 -20.26
N ARG A 421 20.15 23.33 -19.69
CA ARG A 421 20.20 21.96 -20.24
C ARG A 421 18.85 21.25 -20.20
N LEU A 422 18.08 21.43 -19.12
CA LEU A 422 16.73 20.90 -19.02
C LEU A 422 15.81 21.52 -20.09
N LEU A 423 15.91 22.83 -20.31
CA LEU A 423 15.17 23.52 -21.35
C LEU A 423 15.59 23.08 -22.76
N GLU A 424 16.88 22.82 -23.00
CA GLU A 424 17.36 22.29 -24.27
C GLU A 424 16.74 20.90 -24.54
N ASN A 425 16.74 20.00 -23.55
CA ASN A 425 16.10 18.69 -23.67
C ASN A 425 14.58 18.78 -23.86
N THR A 426 13.95 19.74 -23.18
CA THR A 426 12.51 20.00 -23.34
C THR A 426 12.22 20.51 -24.75
N GLY A 427 13.07 21.39 -25.26
CA GLY A 427 13.05 21.87 -26.64
C GLY A 427 13.18 20.73 -27.65
N SER A 428 14.25 19.95 -27.56
CA SER A 428 14.59 18.94 -28.56
C SER A 428 13.69 17.71 -28.52
N LEU A 429 13.20 17.30 -27.34
CA LEU A 429 12.39 16.09 -27.19
C LEU A 429 10.89 16.37 -27.08
N LEU A 430 10.48 17.34 -26.26
CA LEU A 430 9.07 17.48 -25.84
C LEU A 430 8.29 18.49 -26.68
N LEU A 431 8.92 19.58 -27.14
CA LEU A 431 8.22 20.57 -27.98
C LEU A 431 7.64 20.01 -29.28
N PRO A 432 8.28 19.07 -30.00
CA PRO A 432 7.65 18.47 -31.18
C PRO A 432 6.31 17.80 -30.89
N PHE A 433 6.17 17.16 -29.72
CA PHE A 433 4.90 16.56 -29.28
C PHE A 433 3.87 17.61 -28.88
N VAL A 434 4.30 18.68 -28.17
CA VAL A 434 3.44 19.82 -27.85
C VAL A 434 2.91 20.45 -29.14
N TYR A 435 3.79 20.76 -30.08
CA TYR A 435 3.46 21.32 -31.38
C TYR A 435 2.45 20.47 -32.14
N SER A 436 2.78 19.19 -32.35
CA SER A 436 1.98 18.28 -33.17
C SER A 436 0.59 18.00 -32.59
N THR A 437 0.46 17.97 -31.26
CA THR A 437 -0.84 17.83 -30.59
C THR A 437 -1.65 19.13 -30.61
N THR A 438 -1.01 20.29 -30.52
CA THR A 438 -1.71 21.59 -30.60
C THR A 438 -2.28 21.87 -31.98
N ILE A 439 -1.53 21.57 -33.06
CA ILE A 439 -2.01 21.81 -34.43
C ILE A 439 -3.03 20.76 -34.90
N SER A 440 -3.11 19.62 -34.23
CA SER A 440 -3.98 18.50 -34.62
C SER A 440 -4.54 17.79 -33.39
N PRO A 441 -5.43 18.45 -32.62
CA PRO A 441 -6.00 17.92 -31.38
C PRO A 441 -7.12 16.90 -31.67
N ASN A 442 -6.82 15.83 -32.39
CA ASN A 442 -7.76 14.76 -32.71
C ASN A 442 -7.32 13.42 -32.09
N LEU A 443 -8.28 12.52 -31.89
CA LEU A 443 -8.09 11.26 -31.16
C LEU A 443 -7.05 10.32 -31.78
N GLU A 444 -6.97 10.25 -33.11
CA GLU A 444 -6.02 9.37 -33.81
C GLU A 444 -4.59 9.86 -33.65
N THR A 445 -4.37 11.17 -33.86
CA THR A 445 -3.09 11.84 -33.62
C THR A 445 -2.67 11.71 -32.16
N THR A 446 -3.58 11.96 -31.22
CA THR A 446 -3.38 11.80 -29.77
C THR A 446 -2.83 10.42 -29.43
N ARG A 447 -3.50 9.35 -29.86
CA ARG A 447 -3.08 7.97 -29.57
C ARG A 447 -1.70 7.66 -30.15
N LYS A 448 -1.45 8.07 -31.39
CA LYS A 448 -0.15 7.82 -32.06
C LYS A 448 0.98 8.53 -31.33
N LEU A 449 0.79 9.82 -31.03
CA LEU A 449 1.82 10.65 -30.41
C LEU A 449 2.09 10.25 -28.95
N ASP A 450 1.06 9.90 -28.19
CA ASP A 450 1.22 9.45 -26.80
C ASP A 450 1.99 8.13 -26.73
N LYS A 451 1.67 7.15 -27.59
CA LYS A 451 2.44 5.89 -27.69
C LYS A 451 3.89 6.10 -28.12
N MET A 452 4.11 7.04 -29.05
CA MET A 452 5.46 7.34 -29.50
C MET A 452 6.29 8.03 -28.41
N LEU A 453 5.68 8.93 -27.63
CA LEU A 453 6.32 9.58 -26.49
C LEU A 453 6.62 8.58 -25.37
N ASP A 454 5.72 7.64 -25.10
CA ASP A 454 5.94 6.54 -24.13
C ASP A 454 7.18 5.71 -24.51
N ALA A 455 7.33 5.39 -25.81
CA ALA A 455 8.49 4.68 -26.33
C ALA A 455 9.80 5.49 -26.29
N MET A 456 9.74 6.81 -26.45
CA MET A 456 10.91 7.70 -26.40
C MET A 456 11.40 8.01 -24.99
N LEU A 457 10.53 7.91 -23.98
CA LEU A 457 10.89 8.11 -22.57
C LEU A 457 11.37 6.80 -21.95
N THR A 458 12.62 6.42 -22.24
CA THR A 458 13.22 5.15 -21.75
C THR A 458 13.36 5.09 -20.22
N ASP A 459 13.65 6.22 -19.58
CA ASP A 459 13.72 6.35 -18.11
C ASP A 459 12.33 6.17 -17.47
N GLU A 460 12.19 5.16 -16.61
CA GLU A 460 10.92 4.82 -15.96
C GLU A 460 10.41 5.92 -15.01
N VAL A 461 11.31 6.65 -14.34
CA VAL A 461 10.97 7.74 -13.43
C VAL A 461 10.45 8.93 -14.21
N VAL A 462 11.15 9.34 -15.27
CA VAL A 462 10.72 10.43 -16.16
C VAL A 462 9.41 10.08 -16.85
N ARG A 463 9.27 8.84 -17.34
CA ARG A 463 8.05 8.35 -17.99
C ARG A 463 6.84 8.38 -17.05
N LYS A 464 6.97 7.85 -15.83
CA LYS A 464 5.91 7.88 -14.80
C LYS A 464 5.56 9.30 -14.35
N ALA A 465 6.55 10.16 -14.17
CA ALA A 465 6.33 11.57 -13.85
C ALA A 465 5.53 12.28 -14.96
N SER A 466 5.90 12.04 -16.22
CA SER A 466 5.19 12.59 -17.37
C SER A 466 3.73 12.13 -17.43
N ILE A 467 3.47 10.83 -17.23
CA ILE A 467 2.11 10.26 -17.21
C ILE A 467 1.30 10.84 -16.05
N SER A 468 1.88 10.94 -14.85
CA SER A 468 1.21 11.47 -13.68
C SER A 468 0.79 12.94 -13.87
N LYS A 469 1.72 13.79 -14.34
CA LYS A 469 1.43 15.21 -14.61
C LYS A 469 0.39 15.38 -15.71
N GLY A 470 0.49 14.61 -16.80
CA GLY A 470 -0.46 14.72 -17.91
C GLY A 470 -1.84 14.18 -17.59
N THR A 471 -1.94 13.05 -16.88
CA THR A 471 -3.23 12.50 -16.41
C THR A 471 -3.95 13.50 -15.50
N GLU A 472 -3.23 14.12 -14.57
CA GLU A 472 -3.84 15.10 -13.67
C GLU A 472 -4.22 16.38 -14.42
N LEU A 473 -3.39 16.86 -15.33
CA LEU A 473 -3.72 17.98 -16.21
C LEU A 473 -5.00 17.71 -17.03
N MET A 474 -5.17 16.48 -17.54
CA MET A 474 -6.41 16.09 -18.24
C MET A 474 -7.63 16.11 -17.31
N ARG A 475 -7.51 15.63 -16.06
CA ARG A 475 -8.62 15.68 -15.07
C ARG A 475 -9.00 17.11 -14.72
N VAL A 476 -8.00 17.96 -14.49
CA VAL A 476 -8.22 19.38 -14.19
C VAL A 476 -8.90 20.06 -15.36
N ALA A 477 -8.41 19.85 -16.58
CA ALA A 477 -9.02 20.42 -17.76
C ALA A 477 -10.47 19.92 -17.98
N ALA A 478 -10.78 18.66 -17.65
CA ALA A 478 -12.15 18.13 -17.71
C ALA A 478 -13.11 18.85 -16.77
N ALA A 479 -12.62 19.24 -15.59
CA ALA A 479 -13.42 19.93 -14.58
C ALA A 479 -13.50 21.43 -14.82
N VAL A 480 -12.39 22.05 -15.23
CA VAL A 480 -12.27 23.51 -15.37
C VAL A 480 -12.88 24.02 -16.68
N TYR A 481 -12.82 23.22 -17.75
CA TYR A 481 -13.29 23.61 -19.09
C TYR A 481 -14.47 22.75 -19.56
N ALA A 482 -15.30 22.28 -18.62
CA ALA A 482 -16.43 21.38 -18.89
C ALA A 482 -17.46 21.98 -19.86
N GLU A 483 -17.54 23.31 -19.90
CA GLU A 483 -18.40 24.09 -20.78
C GLU A 483 -17.94 24.10 -22.25
N ILE A 484 -16.72 23.63 -22.54
CA ILE A 484 -16.14 23.60 -23.89
C ILE A 484 -16.38 22.22 -24.51
N PRO A 485 -17.29 22.08 -25.50
CA PRO A 485 -17.71 20.75 -25.99
C PRO A 485 -16.59 19.94 -26.64
N SER A 486 -15.62 20.60 -27.29
CA SER A 486 -14.45 19.95 -27.89
C SER A 486 -13.54 19.29 -26.84
N VAL A 487 -13.44 19.89 -25.65
CA VAL A 487 -12.68 19.35 -24.51
C VAL A 487 -13.38 18.12 -23.95
N THR A 488 -14.66 18.25 -23.59
CA THR A 488 -15.44 17.17 -22.98
C THR A 488 -15.56 15.94 -23.88
N SER A 489 -15.90 16.14 -25.17
CA SER A 489 -16.02 15.03 -26.14
C SER A 489 -14.71 14.31 -26.39
N THR A 490 -13.59 15.04 -26.49
CA THR A 490 -12.26 14.44 -26.67
C THR A 490 -11.84 13.66 -25.43
N MET A 491 -12.13 14.17 -24.23
CA MET A 491 -11.82 13.50 -22.96
C MET A 491 -12.62 12.22 -22.78
N GLU A 492 -13.93 12.25 -23.03
CA GLU A 492 -14.78 11.05 -23.01
C GLU A 492 -14.27 9.98 -23.98
N ALA A 493 -13.89 10.39 -25.20
CA ALA A 493 -13.35 9.48 -26.21
C ALA A 493 -11.99 8.88 -25.82
N CYS A 494 -11.10 9.68 -25.21
CA CYS A 494 -9.80 9.18 -24.74
C CYS A 494 -9.97 8.23 -23.54
N LEU A 495 -10.79 8.60 -22.55
CA LEU A 495 -11.05 7.81 -21.34
C LEU A 495 -11.76 6.48 -21.66
N SER A 496 -12.72 6.49 -22.59
CA SER A 496 -13.46 5.28 -23.01
C SER A 496 -12.57 4.28 -23.76
N SER A 497 -11.51 4.77 -24.41
CA SER A 497 -10.61 3.91 -25.19
C SER A 497 -9.59 3.15 -24.35
N GLY A 498 -9.21 3.68 -23.17
CA GLY A 498 -8.17 3.09 -22.30
C GLY A 498 -6.77 2.99 -22.91
N ASP A 499 -6.54 3.58 -24.10
CA ASP A 499 -5.37 3.34 -24.95
C ASP A 499 -4.39 4.54 -25.00
N VAL A 500 -4.58 5.52 -24.10
CA VAL A 500 -3.77 6.75 -23.98
C VAL A 500 -3.28 6.87 -22.53
N SER A 501 -1.97 6.98 -22.35
CA SER A 501 -1.29 7.13 -21.06
C SER A 501 -1.31 8.58 -20.55
N PHE A 502 -1.50 9.56 -21.44
CA PHE A 502 -1.53 10.99 -21.16
C PHE A 502 -0.20 11.52 -20.63
N HIS A 503 0.85 11.47 -21.45
CA HIS A 503 2.10 12.16 -21.15
C HIS A 503 1.91 13.69 -21.11
N HIS A 504 2.57 14.37 -20.17
CA HIS A 504 2.41 15.80 -19.93
C HIS A 504 2.57 16.71 -21.16
N ALA A 505 3.61 16.51 -21.97
CA ALA A 505 3.84 17.30 -23.18
C ALA A 505 2.70 17.16 -24.19
N HIS A 506 2.25 15.92 -24.40
CA HIS A 506 1.13 15.58 -25.26
C HIS A 506 -0.20 16.13 -24.71
N ALA A 507 -0.49 15.92 -23.43
CA ALA A 507 -1.72 16.38 -22.78
C ALA A 507 -1.82 17.92 -22.79
N PHE A 508 -0.71 18.61 -22.52
CA PHE A 508 -0.66 20.07 -22.54
C PHE A 508 -0.93 20.62 -23.94
N GLY A 509 -0.27 20.09 -24.96
CA GLY A 509 -0.48 20.53 -26.35
C GLY A 509 -1.90 20.25 -26.84
N LEU A 510 -2.47 19.09 -26.48
CA LEU A 510 -3.86 18.72 -26.78
C LEU A 510 -4.86 19.72 -26.17
N ILE A 511 -4.76 19.98 -24.86
CA ILE A 511 -5.66 20.89 -24.16
C ILE A 511 -5.54 22.30 -24.75
N CYS A 512 -4.32 22.79 -24.97
CA CYS A 512 -4.11 24.11 -25.53
C CYS A 512 -4.70 24.24 -26.95
N GLY A 513 -4.55 23.21 -27.79
CA GLY A 513 -5.17 23.18 -29.12
C GLY A 513 -6.70 23.18 -29.06
N LEU A 514 -7.30 22.42 -28.15
CA LEU A 514 -8.77 22.38 -27.94
C LEU A 514 -9.32 23.70 -27.42
N LEU A 515 -8.52 24.45 -26.66
CA LEU A 515 -8.85 25.78 -26.15
C LEU A 515 -8.61 26.90 -27.18
N GLY A 516 -8.06 26.58 -28.35
CA GLY A 516 -7.81 27.55 -29.42
C GLY A 516 -6.53 28.36 -29.27
N LEU A 517 -5.56 27.89 -28.48
CA LEU A 517 -4.25 28.52 -28.36
C LEU A 517 -3.38 28.22 -29.59
N ASP A 518 -2.67 29.24 -30.07
CA ASP A 518 -1.72 29.04 -31.17
C ASP A 518 -0.50 28.22 -30.74
N SER A 519 0.13 27.55 -31.70
CA SER A 519 1.24 26.63 -31.44
C SER A 519 2.46 27.33 -30.83
N THR A 520 2.73 28.59 -31.23
CA THR A 520 3.89 29.34 -30.73
C THR A 520 3.69 29.72 -29.27
N THR A 521 2.52 30.23 -28.92
CA THR A 521 2.14 30.53 -27.53
C THR A 521 2.15 29.28 -26.68
N THR A 522 1.62 28.16 -27.18
CA THR A 522 1.60 26.89 -26.46
C THR A 522 2.99 26.34 -26.17
N GLN A 523 3.88 26.33 -27.17
CA GLN A 523 5.26 25.88 -26.98
C GLN A 523 6.04 26.79 -26.01
N ARG A 524 5.84 28.12 -26.11
CA ARG A 524 6.43 29.07 -25.15
C ARG A 524 5.90 28.84 -23.74
N ALA A 525 4.60 28.62 -23.59
CA ALA A 525 3.95 28.32 -22.32
C ALA A 525 4.52 27.04 -21.69
N TYR A 526 4.72 25.98 -22.49
CA TYR A 526 5.31 24.73 -22.02
C TYR A 526 6.76 24.89 -21.54
N MET A 527 7.56 25.70 -22.23
CA MET A 527 8.92 26.06 -21.78
C MET A 527 8.88 26.86 -20.48
N PHE A 528 7.95 27.81 -20.36
CA PHE A 528 7.79 28.63 -19.17
C PHE A 528 7.41 27.80 -17.94
N ILE A 529 6.41 26.91 -18.02
CA ILE A 529 6.02 26.06 -16.88
C ILE A 529 7.17 25.14 -16.46
N THR A 530 7.94 24.61 -17.42
CA THR A 530 9.09 23.75 -17.12
C THR A 530 10.16 24.51 -16.35
N MET A 531 10.51 25.73 -16.81
CA MET A 531 11.45 26.62 -16.13
C MET A 531 10.95 27.05 -14.75
N ARG A 532 9.67 27.45 -14.64
CA ARG A 532 9.03 27.86 -13.38
C ARG A 532 9.09 26.73 -12.36
N ASP A 533 8.71 25.51 -12.76
CA ASP A 533 8.64 24.35 -11.87
C ASP A 533 10.03 23.97 -11.32
N VAL A 534 11.07 23.95 -12.17
CA VAL A 534 12.44 23.63 -11.72
C VAL A 534 13.04 24.74 -10.84
N ILE A 535 12.74 26.02 -11.11
CA ILE A 535 13.18 27.15 -10.25
C ILE A 535 12.45 27.11 -8.90
N SER A 536 11.16 26.76 -8.90
CA SER A 536 10.40 26.52 -7.67
C SER A 536 11.03 25.39 -6.85
N ALA A 537 11.43 24.29 -7.50
CA ALA A 537 12.15 23.19 -6.85
C ALA A 537 13.51 23.66 -6.28
N ALA A 538 14.30 24.41 -7.04
CA ALA A 538 15.57 24.96 -6.58
C ALA A 538 15.41 25.85 -5.33
N THR A 539 14.32 26.62 -5.27
CA THR A 539 13.98 27.46 -4.12
C THR A 539 13.68 26.62 -2.88
N ARG A 540 12.90 25.54 -3.02
CA ARG A 540 12.61 24.61 -1.92
C ARG A 540 13.83 23.83 -1.44
N LEU A 541 14.77 23.58 -2.34
CA LEU A 541 16.04 22.90 -2.05
C LEU A 541 17.11 23.86 -1.49
N ASN A 542 16.77 25.12 -1.22
CA ASN A 542 17.67 26.15 -0.71
C ASN A 542 18.90 26.42 -1.61
N LEU A 543 18.80 26.16 -2.91
CA LEU A 543 19.86 26.53 -3.86
C LEU A 543 19.81 28.01 -4.24
N VAL A 544 18.63 28.62 -4.18
CA VAL A 544 18.40 30.02 -4.49
C VAL A 544 17.27 30.57 -3.63
N GLY A 545 17.41 31.78 -3.10
CA GLY A 545 16.34 32.45 -2.35
C GLY A 545 15.23 32.97 -3.28
N PRO A 546 14.04 33.33 -2.77
CA PRO A 546 12.90 33.76 -3.59
C PRO A 546 13.19 34.93 -4.55
N LEU A 547 13.93 35.94 -4.08
CA LEU A 547 14.33 37.07 -4.93
C LEU A 547 15.33 36.63 -6.01
N GLY A 548 16.30 35.79 -5.65
CA GLY A 548 17.27 35.24 -6.60
C GLY A 548 16.62 34.35 -7.64
N ALA A 549 15.58 33.61 -7.27
CA ALA A 549 14.79 32.76 -8.16
C ALA A 549 14.08 33.59 -9.23
N ALA A 550 13.46 34.71 -8.84
CA ALA A 550 12.82 35.64 -9.77
C ALA A 550 13.84 36.28 -10.74
N VAL A 551 15.00 36.69 -10.23
CA VAL A 551 16.10 37.23 -11.06
C VAL A 551 16.61 36.17 -12.05
N LEU A 552 16.80 34.92 -11.58
CA LEU A 552 17.27 33.81 -12.41
C LEU A 552 16.27 33.47 -13.51
N GLN A 553 14.98 33.41 -13.18
CA GLN A 553 13.90 33.18 -14.15
C GLN A 553 13.90 34.25 -15.25
N HIS A 554 14.00 35.53 -14.88
CA HIS A 554 14.06 36.63 -15.85
C HIS A 554 15.30 36.55 -16.76
N LYS A 555 16.47 36.26 -16.19
CA LYS A 555 17.73 36.11 -16.96
C LYS A 555 17.67 34.94 -17.94
N ILE A 556 17.15 33.78 -17.52
CA ILE A 556 17.04 32.61 -18.39
C ILE A 556 15.98 32.85 -19.48
N ALA A 557 14.84 33.45 -19.13
CA ALA A 557 13.77 33.78 -20.06
C ALA A 557 14.23 34.69 -21.21
N SER A 558 14.87 35.82 -20.85
CA SER A 558 15.30 36.85 -21.79
C SER A 558 16.53 36.46 -22.63
N GLY A 559 17.32 35.48 -22.17
CA GLY A 559 18.52 35.00 -22.87
C GLY A 559 18.33 33.64 -23.54
N ALA A 560 18.43 32.57 -22.74
CA ALA A 560 18.55 31.21 -23.25
C ALA A 560 17.21 30.60 -23.69
N ALA A 561 16.13 30.79 -22.92
CA ALA A 561 14.87 30.09 -23.16
C ALA A 561 14.24 30.46 -24.52
N GLU A 562 14.20 31.75 -24.86
CA GLU A 562 13.65 32.21 -26.15
C GLU A 562 14.54 31.77 -27.34
N ALA A 563 15.87 31.71 -27.15
CA ALA A 563 16.77 31.18 -28.17
C ALA A 563 16.56 29.67 -28.42
N ILE A 564 16.37 28.89 -27.34
CA ILE A 564 16.07 27.45 -27.41
C ILE A 564 14.70 27.24 -28.06
N LEU A 565 13.68 28.02 -27.67
CA LEU A 565 12.36 27.97 -28.27
C LEU A 565 12.45 28.22 -29.78
N ASN A 566 13.13 29.29 -30.22
CA ASN A 566 13.25 29.58 -31.65
C ASN A 566 14.03 28.51 -32.44
N ARG A 567 14.93 27.76 -31.78
CA ARG A 567 15.66 26.65 -32.40
C ARG A 567 14.78 25.41 -32.63
N TRP A 568 13.88 25.11 -31.69
CA TRP A 568 13.15 23.84 -31.64
C TRP A 568 11.65 23.95 -31.92
N LYS A 569 11.07 25.15 -31.90
CA LYS A 569 9.64 25.34 -32.15
C LYS A 569 9.25 24.89 -33.56
N ASP A 570 8.01 24.44 -33.68
CA ASP A 570 7.36 24.07 -34.94
C ASP A 570 8.06 22.94 -35.70
N ARG A 571 8.83 22.10 -34.99
CA ARG A 571 9.46 20.91 -35.54
C ARG A 571 8.53 19.70 -35.49
N PRO A 572 8.60 18.82 -36.49
CA PRO A 572 7.81 17.59 -36.51
C PRO A 572 8.38 16.56 -35.52
N VAL A 573 7.54 15.61 -35.11
CA VAL A 573 7.88 14.62 -34.07
C VAL A 573 8.99 13.65 -34.46
N GLU A 574 9.25 13.50 -35.77
CA GLU A 574 10.36 12.71 -36.32
C GLU A 574 11.73 13.33 -36.00
N GLU A 575 11.79 14.64 -35.73
CA GLU A 575 13.00 15.34 -35.29
C GLU A 575 13.18 15.33 -33.77
N ALA A 576 12.26 14.72 -33.02
CA ALA A 576 12.34 14.65 -31.57
C ALA A 576 13.55 13.82 -31.14
N SER A 577 14.40 14.42 -30.30
CA SER A 577 15.65 13.79 -29.85
C SER A 577 16.01 14.20 -28.44
N GLN A 578 16.69 13.31 -27.71
CA GLN A 578 17.33 13.67 -26.44
C GLN A 578 18.67 14.35 -26.75
N ALA A 579 18.77 15.66 -26.53
CA ALA A 579 19.98 16.41 -26.83
C ALA A 579 21.14 16.08 -25.88
N LEU A 580 20.87 15.89 -24.57
CA LEU A 580 21.88 15.66 -23.54
C LEU A 580 21.35 14.78 -22.40
N SER A 581 22.09 13.75 -21.99
CA SER A 581 21.81 12.98 -20.77
C SER A 581 22.13 13.83 -19.54
N LEU A 582 21.09 14.36 -18.87
CA LEU A 582 21.21 14.86 -17.50
C LEU A 582 21.58 13.68 -16.57
N PRO A 583 22.22 13.91 -15.41
CA PRO A 583 22.45 12.84 -14.44
C PRO A 583 21.11 12.19 -14.07
N GLN A 584 20.90 10.99 -14.59
CA GLN A 584 19.75 10.12 -14.36
C GLN A 584 20.20 9.00 -13.41
N ILE A 585 19.33 8.63 -12.48
CA ILE A 585 19.60 7.71 -11.36
C ILE A 585 19.69 6.24 -11.81
#